data_AF-A0A7S1TB90-F1
#
_entry.id   AF-A0A7S1TB90-F1
#
_cell.length_a   1.000
_cell.length_b   1.000
_cell.length_c   1.000
_cell.angle_alpha   90.00
_cell.angle_beta   90.00
_cell.angle_gamma   90.00
#
_symmetry.space_group_name_H-M   'P 1'
#
loop_
_entity.id
_entity.type
_entity.pdbx_description
1 polymer ?
#
loop_
_entity_poly.entity_id
_entity_poly.type
_entity_poly.pdbx_seq_one_letter_code
_entity_poly.pdbx_strand_id
1 'polypeptide(L)'
;QFRSGDLELAGWMKFREVPSKGFTSQNAIVEVKRSLPAKGSLSLTHDFQAQWSRIQLTQELDEFNSLKASCSSSSQRQAHLSAELRHKVSPSNDITFAANWGKKRYAVEWKNKVADGKWSTRFEFPFDGSPSKGDLSIKRRFDF
;
A
#
# COMPACT_ATOMS: atom_id res chain seq x y z
N GLN A 1 -25.57 2.47 17.84
CA GLN A 1 -26.14 2.35 16.47
C GLN A 1 -24.99 2.45 15.47
N PHE A 2 -24.62 1.36 14.81
CA PHE A 2 -23.60 1.38 13.75
C PHE A 2 -24.26 1.85 12.46
N ARG A 3 -24.00 3.10 12.02
CA ARG A 3 -24.45 3.57 10.71
C ARG A 3 -23.70 2.80 9.62
N SER A 4 -24.43 2.16 8.72
CA SER A 4 -23.88 1.46 7.57
C SER A 4 -23.19 2.46 6.65
N GLY A 5 -21.86 2.44 6.60
CA GLY A 5 -21.11 3.11 5.53
C GLY A 5 -21.36 2.42 4.19
N ASP A 6 -21.37 3.20 3.11
CA ASP A 6 -21.61 2.72 1.75
C ASP A 6 -20.57 1.66 1.37
N LEU A 7 -21.08 0.51 0.90
CA LEU A 7 -20.28 -0.60 0.39
C LEU A 7 -20.09 -0.39 -1.11
N GLU A 8 -18.84 -0.22 -1.55
CA GLU A 8 -18.49 -0.13 -2.96
C GLU A 8 -17.84 -1.45 -3.41
N LEU A 9 -18.57 -2.20 -4.23
CA LEU A 9 -18.04 -3.38 -4.89
C LEU A 9 -17.53 -2.97 -6.28
N ALA A 10 -16.21 -3.03 -6.49
CA ALA A 10 -15.59 -2.72 -7.76
C ALA A 10 -14.85 -3.96 -8.30
N GLY A 11 -15.52 -4.71 -9.19
CA GLY A 11 -14.87 -5.77 -9.96
C GLY A 11 -14.28 -5.20 -11.24
N TRP A 12 -12.98 -5.41 -11.48
CA TRP A 12 -12.35 -5.04 -12.76
C TRP A 12 -11.95 -6.31 -13.50
N MET A 13 -12.54 -6.53 -14.67
CA MET A 13 -12.19 -7.64 -15.56
C MET A 13 -11.44 -7.07 -16.76
N LYS A 14 -10.19 -7.47 -16.96
CA LYS A 14 -9.41 -7.05 -18.14
C LYS A 14 -9.26 -8.23 -19.09
N PHE A 15 -9.89 -8.14 -20.24
CA PHE A 15 -9.72 -9.08 -21.34
C PHE A 15 -8.56 -8.61 -22.22
N ARG A 16 -7.63 -9.50 -22.56
CA ARG A 16 -6.65 -9.26 -23.63
C ARG A 16 -6.97 -10.21 -24.76
N GLU A 17 -7.35 -9.67 -25.90
CA GLU A 17 -7.49 -10.43 -27.13
C GLU A 17 -6.08 -10.74 -27.67
N VAL A 18 -5.76 -12.02 -27.84
CA VAL A 18 -4.55 -12.48 -28.52
C VAL A 18 -4.99 -13.12 -29.84
N PRO A 19 -4.72 -12.51 -31.00
CA PRO A 19 -5.14 -13.08 -32.27
C PRO A 19 -4.33 -14.38 -32.49
N SER A 20 -5.03 -15.50 -32.63
CA SER A 20 -4.57 -16.86 -33.00
C SER A 20 -4.40 -17.95 -31.92
N LYS A 21 -4.59 -17.69 -30.62
CA LYS A 21 -4.65 -18.77 -29.61
C LYS A 21 -5.84 -18.54 -28.69
N GLY A 22 -6.71 -19.55 -28.57
CA GLY A 22 -7.99 -19.48 -27.85
C GLY A 22 -7.91 -18.82 -26.47
N PHE A 23 -9.05 -18.31 -25.99
CA PHE A 23 -9.25 -17.59 -24.72
C PHE A 23 -8.26 -18.04 -23.63
N THR A 24 -7.17 -17.30 -23.48
CA THR A 24 -6.08 -17.66 -22.59
C THR A 24 -6.18 -16.80 -21.33
N SER A 25 -6.37 -17.48 -20.18
CA SER A 25 -6.23 -17.02 -18.79
C SER A 25 -6.81 -15.65 -18.44
N GLN A 26 -7.96 -15.66 -17.78
CA GLN A 26 -8.63 -14.48 -17.24
C GLN A 26 -7.84 -13.91 -16.04
N ASN A 27 -7.30 -12.70 -16.17
CA ASN A 27 -6.85 -11.91 -15.00
C ASN A 27 -8.09 -11.35 -14.30
N ALA A 28 -8.67 -12.11 -13.38
CA ALA A 28 -9.75 -11.64 -12.52
C ALA A 28 -9.15 -11.12 -11.21
N ILE A 29 -9.26 -9.81 -11.00
CA ILE A 29 -8.97 -9.17 -9.72
C ILE A 29 -10.30 -8.67 -9.16
N VAL A 30 -10.66 -9.15 -7.97
CA VAL A 30 -11.84 -8.66 -7.24
C VAL A 30 -11.36 -7.73 -6.14
N GLU A 31 -11.90 -6.52 -6.12
CA GLU A 31 -11.65 -5.55 -5.05
C GLU A 31 -12.97 -5.15 -4.39
N VAL A 32 -13.07 -5.38 -3.09
CA VAL A 32 -14.17 -4.90 -2.26
C VAL A 32 -13.64 -3.74 -1.44
N LYS A 33 -14.31 -2.59 -1.47
CA LYS A 33 -13.99 -1.44 -0.61
C LYS A 33 -15.19 -1.10 0.24
N ARG A 34 -14.93 -0.76 1.49
CA ARG A 34 -15.93 -0.28 2.42
C ARG A 34 -15.42 0.93 3.15
N SER A 35 -16.18 2.01 3.07
CA SER A 35 -15.96 3.18 3.91
C SER A 35 -16.34 2.87 5.35
N LEU A 36 -15.45 3.19 6.28
CA LEU A 36 -15.67 3.04 7.71
C LEU A 36 -16.05 4.40 8.32
N PRO A 37 -16.75 4.40 9.47
CA PRO A 37 -16.92 5.62 10.25
C PRO A 37 -15.57 6.31 10.55
N ALA A 38 -15.60 7.62 10.76
CA ALA A 38 -14.42 8.43 11.09
C ALA A 38 -13.31 8.45 10.02
N LYS A 39 -13.64 8.57 8.72
CA LYS A 39 -12.66 8.68 7.62
C LYS A 39 -11.72 7.46 7.50
N GLY A 40 -12.25 6.27 7.79
CA GLY A 40 -11.56 5.01 7.54
C GLY A 40 -12.01 4.33 6.25
N SER A 41 -11.24 3.38 5.76
CA SER A 41 -11.63 2.46 4.71
C SER A 41 -11.03 1.07 4.93
N LEU A 42 -11.79 0.04 4.59
CA LEU A 42 -11.35 -1.34 4.53
C LEU A 42 -11.41 -1.80 3.08
N SER A 43 -10.31 -2.34 2.56
CA SER A 43 -10.28 -2.98 1.25
C SER A 43 -9.87 -4.44 1.35
N LEU A 44 -10.55 -5.28 0.58
CA LEU A 44 -10.18 -6.67 0.32
C LEU A 44 -9.89 -6.79 -1.17
N THR A 45 -8.69 -7.21 -1.52
CA THR A 45 -8.29 -7.50 -2.90
C THR A 45 -7.96 -8.98 -3.02
N HIS A 46 -8.48 -9.65 -4.04
CA HIS A 46 -8.11 -11.02 -4.38
C HIS A 46 -7.78 -11.12 -5.87
N ASP A 47 -6.64 -11.72 -6.17
CA ASP A 47 -6.19 -12.06 -7.51
C ASP A 47 -6.27 -13.58 -7.68
N PHE A 48 -7.21 -14.02 -8.52
CA PHE A 48 -7.46 -15.44 -8.74
C PHE A 48 -6.33 -16.11 -9.52
N GLN A 49 -5.63 -15.37 -10.38
CA GLN A 49 -4.57 -15.92 -11.22
C GLN A 49 -3.27 -16.07 -10.41
N ALA A 50 -2.86 -15.01 -9.71
CA ALA A 50 -1.67 -15.05 -8.88
C ALA A 50 -1.92 -15.67 -7.49
N GLN A 51 -3.17 -16.08 -7.22
CA GLN A 51 -3.62 -16.74 -5.98
C GLN A 51 -3.14 -16.02 -4.72
N TRP A 52 -3.34 -14.70 -4.66
CA TRP A 52 -3.07 -13.92 -3.47
C TRP A 52 -4.28 -13.09 -3.06
N SER A 53 -4.37 -12.85 -1.75
CA SER A 53 -5.38 -12.01 -1.13
C SER A 53 -4.68 -10.94 -0.30
N ARG A 54 -5.30 -9.77 -0.18
CA ARG A 54 -4.87 -8.70 0.71
C ARG A 54 -6.07 -8.05 1.36
N ILE A 55 -5.98 -7.87 2.67
CA ILE A 55 -6.86 -7.03 3.46
C ILE A 55 -6.06 -5.78 3.84
N GLN A 56 -6.61 -4.60 3.61
CA GLN A 56 -6.00 -3.33 4.00
C GLN A 56 -7.00 -2.46 4.74
N LEU A 57 -6.63 -2.01 5.93
CA LEU A 57 -7.31 -0.97 6.69
C LEU A 57 -6.55 0.33 6.50
N THR A 58 -7.24 1.41 6.16
CA THR A 58 -6.71 2.78 6.15
C THR A 58 -7.56 3.63 7.07
N GLN A 59 -6.94 4.45 7.91
CA GLN A 59 -7.63 5.28 8.88
C GLN A 59 -6.94 6.65 8.95
N GLU A 60 -7.66 7.71 8.64
CA GLU A 60 -7.21 9.07 8.99
C GLU A 60 -7.39 9.24 10.51
N LEU A 61 -6.31 9.54 11.23
CA LEU A 61 -6.34 9.76 12.67
C LEU A 61 -6.66 11.23 12.98
N ASP A 62 -6.09 12.14 12.20
CA ASP A 62 -6.35 13.58 12.21
C ASP A 62 -6.00 14.19 10.83
N GLU A 63 -5.88 15.51 10.72
CA GLU A 63 -5.55 16.18 9.44
C GLU A 63 -4.10 16.01 8.98
N PHE A 64 -3.22 15.56 9.88
CA PHE A 64 -1.81 15.34 9.64
C PHE A 64 -1.44 13.86 9.61
N ASN A 65 -2.15 13.00 10.34
CA ASN A 65 -1.77 11.62 10.58
C ASN A 65 -2.74 10.62 9.96
N SER A 66 -2.21 9.64 9.24
CA SER A 66 -2.97 8.49 8.75
C SER A 66 -2.24 7.18 8.99
N LEU A 67 -3.02 6.15 9.34
CA LEU A 67 -2.56 4.80 9.58
C LEU A 67 -3.05 3.89 8.45
N LYS A 68 -2.17 3.02 7.97
CA LYS A 68 -2.51 1.94 7.04
C LYS A 68 -1.93 0.63 7.56
N ALA A 69 -2.79 -0.35 7.77
CA ALA A 69 -2.38 -1.71 8.09
C ALA A 69 -2.82 -2.64 6.96
N SER A 70 -1.99 -3.60 6.57
CA SER A 70 -2.40 -4.62 5.63
C SER A 70 -1.82 -5.98 5.94
N CYS A 71 -2.65 -7.00 5.73
CA CYS A 71 -2.25 -8.40 5.72
C CYS A 71 -2.46 -8.93 4.31
N SER A 72 -1.50 -9.68 3.77
CA SER A 72 -1.65 -10.37 2.50
C SER A 72 -1.20 -11.81 2.63
N SER A 73 -1.76 -12.70 1.82
CA SER A 73 -1.40 -14.11 1.78
C SER A 73 -1.36 -14.57 0.34
N SER A 74 -0.35 -15.35 -0.04
CA SER A 74 -0.31 -16.08 -1.31
C SER A 74 -0.55 -17.59 -1.08
N SER A 75 -0.87 -18.34 -2.14
CA SER A 75 -1.08 -19.79 -2.09
C SER A 75 0.13 -20.57 -1.55
N GLN A 76 1.32 -19.98 -1.56
CA GLN A 76 2.54 -20.52 -0.96
C GLN A 76 2.59 -20.39 0.58
N ARG A 77 1.46 -20.09 1.24
CA ARG A 77 1.31 -19.93 2.71
C ARG A 77 2.18 -18.84 3.35
N GLN A 78 2.73 -17.91 2.56
CA GLN A 78 3.42 -16.76 3.11
C GLN A 78 2.40 -15.66 3.39
N ALA A 79 2.14 -15.44 4.68
CA ALA A 79 1.39 -14.30 5.16
C ALA A 79 2.36 -13.12 5.40
N HIS A 80 2.06 -11.97 4.79
CA HIS A 80 2.81 -10.73 5.00
C HIS A 80 1.92 -9.71 5.70
N LEU A 81 2.34 -9.32 6.90
CA LEU A 81 1.77 -8.21 7.63
C LEU A 81 2.63 -6.96 7.43
N SER A 82 1.98 -5.81 7.27
CA SER A 82 2.64 -4.51 7.26
C SER A 82 1.77 -3.43 7.89
N ALA A 83 2.40 -2.46 8.54
CA ALA A 83 1.78 -1.25 9.05
C ALA A 83 2.57 -0.03 8.59
N GLU A 84 1.86 1.07 8.37
CA GLU A 84 2.40 2.32 7.87
C GLU A 84 1.69 3.47 8.60
N LEU A 85 2.45 4.33 9.28
CA LEU A 85 2.00 5.60 9.82
C LEU A 85 2.55 6.70 8.93
N ARG A 86 1.69 7.52 8.36
CA ARG A 86 2.07 8.69 7.57
C ARG A 86 1.72 9.95 8.36
N HIS A 87 2.68 10.85 8.45
CA HIS A 87 2.58 12.16 9.04
C HIS A 87 2.85 13.23 7.98
N LYS A 88 1.86 14.10 7.74
CA LYS A 88 1.92 15.22 6.82
C LYS A 88 2.53 16.42 7.56
N VAL A 89 3.82 16.67 7.32
CA VAL A 89 4.55 17.80 7.92
C VAL A 89 4.07 19.12 7.31
N SER A 90 3.77 19.12 6.02
CA SER A 90 3.19 20.27 5.32
C SER A 90 2.41 19.81 4.08
N PRO A 91 1.70 20.68 3.35
CA PRO A 91 1.03 20.31 2.10
C PRO A 91 1.94 19.65 1.07
N SER A 92 3.24 19.96 1.12
CA SER A 92 4.26 19.46 0.21
C SER A 92 5.18 18.40 0.81
N ASN A 93 5.09 18.08 2.11
CA ASN A 93 6.00 17.16 2.78
C ASN A 93 5.28 16.13 3.62
N ASP A 94 5.68 14.87 3.46
CA ASP A 94 5.17 13.74 4.24
C ASP A 94 6.32 12.88 4.75
N ILE A 95 6.21 12.43 6.00
CA ILE A 95 7.07 11.42 6.59
C ILE A 95 6.22 10.17 6.80
N THR A 96 6.74 9.02 6.41
CA THR A 96 6.10 7.73 6.54
C THR A 96 7.00 6.79 7.33
N PHE A 97 6.49 6.23 8.42
CA PHE A 97 7.09 5.15 9.19
C PHE A 97 6.38 3.86 8.83
N ALA A 98 7.10 2.82 8.44
CA ALA A 98 6.51 1.54 8.10
C ALA A 98 7.24 0.38 8.78
N ALA A 99 6.47 -0.64 9.13
CA ALA A 99 6.96 -1.93 9.60
C ALA A 99 6.43 -3.02 8.66
N ASN A 100 7.31 -3.88 8.16
CA ASN A 100 6.95 -5.00 7.30
C ASN A 100 7.46 -6.30 7.93
N TRP A 101 6.56 -7.07 8.53
CA TRP A 101 6.88 -8.35 9.17
C TRP A 101 7.19 -9.45 8.15
N GLY A 102 6.65 -9.35 6.94
CA GLY A 102 6.98 -10.28 5.86
C GLY A 102 8.45 -10.20 5.43
N LYS A 103 9.01 -8.97 5.43
CA LYS A 103 10.42 -8.72 5.12
C LYS A 103 11.30 -8.57 6.35
N LYS A 104 10.72 -8.54 7.55
CA LYS A 104 11.38 -8.20 8.83
C LYS A 104 12.19 -6.90 8.78
N ARG A 105 11.62 -5.84 8.19
CA ARG A 105 12.27 -4.53 8.05
C ARG A 105 11.37 -3.38 8.46
N TYR A 106 11.98 -2.39 9.09
CA TYR A 106 11.42 -1.05 9.23
C TYR A 106 11.79 -0.20 8.02
N ALA A 107 10.96 0.78 7.71
CA ALA A 107 11.26 1.81 6.73
C ALA A 107 10.84 3.18 7.25
N VAL A 108 11.68 4.18 7.00
CA VAL A 108 11.32 5.60 7.17
C VAL A 108 11.47 6.27 5.82
N GLU A 109 10.43 6.96 5.37
CA GLU A 109 10.41 7.61 4.07
C GLU A 109 9.96 9.06 4.23
N TRP A 110 10.77 10.00 3.75
CA TRP A 110 10.40 11.41 3.66
C TRP A 110 10.25 11.78 2.19
N LYS A 111 9.09 12.29 1.82
CA LYS A 111 8.76 12.75 0.48
C LYS A 111 8.50 14.25 0.47
N ASN A 112 9.06 14.92 -0.54
CA ASN A 112 8.69 16.27 -0.94
C ASN A 112 8.00 16.23 -2.31
N LYS A 113 6.86 16.92 -2.40
CA LYS A 113 5.96 16.91 -3.55
C LYS A 113 5.94 18.21 -4.35
N VAL A 114 6.81 19.17 -4.05
CA VAL A 114 6.89 20.44 -4.78
C VAL A 114 7.17 20.15 -6.26
N ALA A 115 6.39 20.76 -7.16
CA ALA A 115 6.40 20.44 -8.59
C ALA A 115 7.82 20.50 -9.18
N ASP A 116 8.54 21.59 -8.92
CA ASP A 116 9.86 21.88 -9.51
C ASP A 116 11.03 21.23 -8.76
N GLY A 117 10.76 20.27 -7.88
CA GLY A 117 11.79 19.71 -7.01
C GLY A 117 11.37 18.47 -6.24
N LYS A 118 10.55 17.59 -6.84
CA LYS A 118 10.10 16.36 -6.16
C LYS A 118 11.29 15.49 -5.79
N TRP A 119 11.36 15.12 -4.52
CA TRP A 119 12.35 14.17 -4.03
C TRP A 119 11.77 13.25 -2.96
N SER A 120 12.44 12.12 -2.75
CA SER A 120 12.14 11.19 -1.68
C SER A 120 13.41 10.60 -1.11
N THR A 121 13.53 10.57 0.21
CA THR A 121 14.57 9.84 0.93
C THR A 121 13.91 8.69 1.66
N ARG A 122 14.40 7.47 1.45
CA ARG A 122 13.89 6.26 2.07
C ARG A 122 15.03 5.51 2.73
N PHE A 123 14.84 5.16 3.99
CA PHE A 123 15.79 4.39 4.78
C PHE A 123 15.13 3.12 5.28
N GLU A 124 15.68 1.95 4.95
CA GLU A 124 15.15 0.65 5.38
C GLU A 124 16.16 -0.10 6.23
N PHE A 125 15.78 -0.63 7.38
CA PHE A 125 16.69 -1.36 8.28
C PHE A 125 16.01 -2.59 8.87
N PRO A 126 16.77 -3.66 9.21
CA PRO A 126 16.20 -4.89 9.75
C PRO A 126 15.59 -4.68 11.15
N PHE A 127 14.60 -5.50 11.50
CA PHE A 127 14.01 -5.50 12.85
C PHE A 127 15.04 -5.88 13.93
N ASP A 128 15.84 -6.90 13.64
CA ASP A 128 16.75 -7.53 14.61
C ASP A 128 18.20 -7.03 14.44
N GLY A 129 18.40 -5.80 13.96
CA GLY A 129 19.73 -5.29 13.67
C GLY A 129 19.87 -3.78 13.81
N SER A 130 21.13 -3.34 13.87
CA SER A 130 21.47 -1.92 13.92
C SER A 130 20.93 -1.18 12.68
N PRO A 131 20.39 0.04 12.84
CA PRO A 131 20.07 0.92 11.73
C PRO A 131 21.24 1.12 10.76
N SER A 132 22.50 1.06 11.23
CA SER A 132 23.68 1.19 10.37
C SER A 132 23.82 0.10 9.29
N LYS A 133 23.09 -1.01 9.42
CA LYS A 133 22.99 -2.07 8.38
C LYS A 133 21.84 -1.83 7.41
N GLY A 134 21.23 -0.64 7.46
CA GLY A 134 20.12 -0.25 6.61
C GLY A 134 20.56 0.27 5.24
N ASP A 135 19.60 0.28 4.32
CA ASP A 135 19.77 0.79 2.97
C ASP A 135 19.16 2.19 2.88
N LEU A 136 19.96 3.17 2.45
CA LEU A 136 19.50 4.53 2.14
C LEU A 136 19.30 4.69 0.64
N SER A 137 18.11 5.12 0.24
CA SER A 137 17.79 5.46 -1.14
C SER A 137 17.31 6.91 -1.22
N ILE A 138 17.92 7.69 -2.11
CA ILE A 138 17.52 9.06 -2.40
C ILE A 138 17.11 9.11 -3.87
N LYS A 139 15.90 9.62 -4.14
CA LYS A 139 15.40 9.86 -5.49
C LYS A 139 15.05 11.33 -5.62
N ARG A 140 15.52 11.96 -6.70
CA ARG A 140 15.20 13.35 -7.05
C ARG A 140 14.87 13.41 -8.53
N ARG A 141 13.78 14.09 -8.88
CA ARG A 141 13.47 14.39 -10.28
C ARG A 141 14.20 15.68 -10.67
N PHE A 142 14.86 15.65 -11.82
CA PHE A 142 15.38 16.83 -12.50
C PHE A 142 14.56 16.97 -13.77
N ASP A 143 13.79 18.05 -13.87
CA ASP A 143 13.16 18.46 -15.13
C ASP A 143 14.13 19.45 -15.79
N PHE A 144 14.59 19.13 -17.00
CA PHE A 144 15.48 19.96 -17.81
C PHE A 144 14.68 20.61 -18.95
#